data_AF-A0A0E3WFD9-F1
#
_entry.id   AF-A0A0E3WFD9-F1
#
_cell.length_a   1.000
_cell.length_b   1.000
_cell.length_c   1.000
_cell.angle_alpha   90.00
_cell.angle_beta   90.00
_cell.angle_gamma   90.00
#
_symmetry.space_group_name_H-M   'P 1'
#
loop_
_entity.id
_entity.type
_entity.pdbx_description
1 polymer ?
#
loop_
_entity_poly.entity_id
_entity_poly.type
_entity_poly.pdbx_seq_one_letter_code
_entity_poly.pdbx_strand_id
1 'polypeptide(L)'
;MRFTVKRNTGMVGLAMKLDVYVNGEKIDRLANNESKEFEFTGESVEVGVGQGFIRSKTITVKEGETVIAKSSLLGNLFSFFGRSSFYVEIGD
;
A
#
# COMPACT_ATOMS: atom_id res chain seq x y z
N MET A 1 4.15 -14.14 11.22
CA MET A 1 3.49 -14.17 9.93
C MET A 1 4.32 -13.55 8.83
N ARG A 2 4.19 -14.05 7.60
CA ARG A 2 4.74 -13.47 6.37
C ARG A 2 3.62 -13.04 5.44
N PHE A 3 3.81 -11.92 4.77
CA PHE A 3 2.90 -11.43 3.75
C PHE A 3 3.69 -10.62 2.73
N THR A 4 3.14 -10.48 1.53
CA THR A 4 3.77 -9.72 0.45
C THR A 4 3.01 -8.42 0.20
N VAL A 5 3.72 -7.33 -0.07
CA VAL A 5 3.12 -6.11 -0.62
C VAL A 5 3.71 -5.84 -1.99
N LYS A 6 2.83 -5.77 -3.00
CA LYS A 6 3.19 -5.47 -4.38
C LYS A 6 2.59 -4.14 -4.80
N ARG A 7 3.42 -3.30 -5.41
CA ARG A 7 2.95 -2.05 -6.01
C ARG A 7 2.49 -2.28 -7.44
N ASN A 8 1.23 -1.95 -7.72
CA ASN A 8 0.65 -1.91 -9.06
C ASN A 8 -0.18 -0.63 -9.26
N THR A 9 0.53 0.51 -9.35
CA THR A 9 -0.07 1.85 -9.51
C THR A 9 -0.12 2.31 -10.98
N GLY A 10 0.26 1.45 -11.93
CA GLY A 10 0.37 1.84 -13.35
C GLY A 10 1.27 3.07 -13.54
N MET A 11 0.89 3.97 -14.46
CA MET A 11 1.64 5.21 -14.72
C MET A 11 1.48 6.28 -13.63
N VAL A 12 0.61 6.05 -12.65
CA VAL A 12 0.35 7.01 -11.57
C VAL A 12 1.40 6.88 -10.47
N GLY A 13 1.99 8.01 -10.10
CA GLY A 13 2.98 8.08 -9.02
C GLY A 13 4.35 7.51 -9.39
N LEU A 14 4.65 7.28 -10.67
CA LEU A 14 5.92 6.70 -11.14
C LEU A 14 7.17 7.42 -10.62
N ALA A 15 7.10 8.73 -10.46
CA ALA A 15 8.24 9.55 -10.04
C ALA A 15 8.62 9.39 -8.57
N MET A 16 7.76 8.81 -7.73
CA MET A 16 7.99 8.71 -6.29
C MET A 16 7.73 7.30 -5.78
N LYS A 17 8.48 6.90 -4.75
CA LYS A 17 8.23 5.63 -4.06
C LYS A 17 6.95 5.72 -3.23
N LEU A 18 6.26 4.59 -3.10
CA LEU A 18 5.05 4.44 -2.31
C LEU A 18 5.44 3.97 -0.91
N ASP A 19 5.10 4.74 0.12
CA ASP A 19 5.35 4.36 1.52
C ASP A 19 4.40 3.23 1.93
N VAL A 20 4.94 2.18 2.57
CA VAL A 20 4.19 1.06 3.14
C VAL A 20 4.09 1.25 4.64
N TYR A 21 2.86 1.14 5.15
CA TYR A 21 2.53 1.27 6.56
C TYR A 21 1.98 -0.06 7.08
N VAL A 22 2.50 -0.51 8.22
CA VAL A 22 2.02 -1.70 8.93
C VAL A 22 1.74 -1.32 10.38
N ASN A 23 0.54 -1.63 10.86
CA ASN A 23 0.05 -1.24 12.19
C ASN A 23 0.23 0.26 12.49
N GLY A 24 0.05 1.11 11.47
CA GLY A 24 0.20 2.56 11.55
C GLY A 24 1.63 3.10 11.43
N GLU A 25 2.64 2.23 11.50
CA GLU A 25 4.05 2.60 11.37
C GLU A 25 4.54 2.47 9.94
N LYS A 26 5.37 3.42 9.50
CA LYS A 26 6.01 3.33 8.19
C LYS A 26 7.21 2.41 8.27
N ILE A 27 7.17 1.32 7.50
CA ILE A 27 8.19 0.27 7.58
C ILE A 27 9.12 0.24 6.36
N ASP A 28 8.62 0.63 5.18
CA ASP A 28 9.39 0.59 3.94
C ASP A 28 8.75 1.46 2.84
N ARG A 29 9.36 1.43 1.65
CA ARG A 29 8.96 2.10 0.43
C ARG A 29 9.07 1.14 -0.76
N LEU A 30 8.08 1.21 -1.65
CA LEU A 30 8.02 0.45 -2.89
C LEU A 30 8.24 1.34 -4.12
N ALA A 31 9.25 1.02 -4.92
CA ALA A 31 9.41 1.49 -6.28
C ALA A 31 8.33 0.92 -7.20
N ASN A 32 8.19 1.48 -8.39
CA ASN A 32 7.19 1.02 -9.34
C ASN A 32 7.36 -0.47 -9.67
N ASN A 33 6.26 -1.22 -9.68
CA ASN A 33 6.19 -2.67 -9.90
C ASN A 33 7.03 -3.52 -8.92
N GLU A 34 7.51 -2.92 -7.83
CA GLU A 34 8.25 -3.64 -6.80
C GLU A 34 7.31 -4.49 -5.95
N SER A 35 7.81 -5.65 -5.53
CA SER A 35 7.16 -6.56 -4.60
C SER A 35 8.13 -6.87 -3.49
N LYS A 36 7.67 -6.78 -2.23
CA LYS A 36 8.48 -7.11 -1.05
C LYS A 36 7.70 -8.02 -0.11
N GLU A 37 8.39 -8.98 0.45
CA GLU A 37 7.90 -9.81 1.54
C GLU A 37 8.28 -9.17 2.87
N PHE A 38 7.37 -9.24 3.84
CA PHE A 38 7.56 -8.74 5.20
C PHE A 38 7.26 -9.84 6.19
N GLU A 39 8.03 -9.88 7.28
CA GLU A 39 7.84 -10.81 8.39
C GLU A 39 7.51 -10.03 9.67
N PHE A 40 6.41 -10.41 10.32
CA PHE A 40 5.89 -9.77 11.53
C PHE A 40 5.49 -10.81 12.57
N THR A 41 5.46 -10.44 13.84
CA THR A 41 4.92 -11.31 14.90
C THR A 41 3.41 -11.08 15.07
N GLY A 42 2.62 -12.15 15.15
CA GLY A 42 1.16 -12.08 15.32
C GLY A 42 0.39 -12.92 14.30
N GLU A 43 -0.94 -12.96 14.46
CA GLU A 43 -1.87 -13.67 13.57
C GLU A 43 -2.31 -12.82 12.37
N SER A 44 -2.31 -11.49 12.52
CA SER A 44 -2.67 -10.54 11.47
C SER A 44 -2.02 -9.18 11.71
N VAL A 45 -1.97 -8.36 10.66
CA VAL A 45 -1.52 -6.97 10.71
C VAL A 45 -2.42 -6.06 9.89
N GLU A 46 -2.44 -4.76 10.20
CA GLU A 46 -3.10 -3.77 9.36
C GLU A 46 -2.11 -3.17 8.36
N VAL A 47 -2.39 -3.31 7.07
CA VAL A 47 -1.53 -2.79 5.99
C VAL A 47 -2.22 -1.64 5.28
N GLY A 48 -1.49 -0.56 5.07
CA GLY A 48 -1.89 0.57 4.24
C GLY A 48 -0.71 1.11 3.44
N VAL A 49 -0.99 2.00 2.48
CA VAL A 49 0.05 2.63 1.67
C VAL A 49 -0.20 4.12 1.53
N GLY A 50 0.83 4.88 1.19
CA GLY A 50 0.69 6.31 1.02
C GLY A 50 1.87 6.98 0.36
N GLN A 51 1.75 8.29 0.19
CA GLN A 51 2.82 9.11 -0.35
C GLN A 51 2.76 10.49 0.32
N GLY A 52 3.82 10.84 1.04
CA GLY A 52 3.84 12.08 1.84
C GLY A 52 2.78 12.04 2.95
N PHE A 53 1.91 13.06 2.99
CA PHE A 53 0.85 13.19 4.00
C PHE A 53 -0.44 12.42 3.64
N ILE A 54 -0.55 11.87 2.43
CA ILE A 54 -1.74 11.15 1.97
C ILE A 54 -1.56 9.66 2.22
N ARG A 55 -2.51 9.04 2.93
CA ARG A 55 -2.53 7.61 3.24
C ARG A 55 -3.84 6.97 2.78
N SER A 56 -3.75 5.72 2.32
CA SER A 56 -4.92 4.90 2.04
C SER A 56 -5.63 4.49 3.33
N LYS A 57 -6.81 3.90 3.18
CA LYS A 57 -7.37 3.02 4.21
C LYS A 57 -6.47 1.80 4.41
N THR A 58 -6.52 1.23 5.60
CA THR A 58 -5.84 -0.03 5.92
C THR A 58 -6.76 -1.23 5.67
N ILE A 59 -6.16 -2.39 5.48
CA ILE A 59 -6.84 -3.70 5.47
C ILE A 59 -6.13 -4.64 6.43
N THR A 60 -6.87 -5.59 7.01
CA THR A 60 -6.27 -6.68 7.80
C THR A 60 -5.71 -7.74 6.87
N VAL A 61 -4.47 -8.14 7.12
CA VAL A 61 -3.70 -9.11 6.33
C VAL A 61 -3.26 -10.24 7.23
N LYS A 62 -3.30 -11.47 6.72
CA LYS A 62 -2.94 -12.72 7.40
C LYS A 62 -1.74 -13.39 6.75
N GLU A 63 -1.30 -14.50 7.36
CA GLU A 63 -0.22 -15.34 6.83
C GLU A 63 -0.43 -15.72 5.36
N GLY A 64 0.61 -15.52 4.55
CA GLY A 64 0.67 -15.92 3.15
C GLY A 64 -0.08 -15.02 2.18
N GLU A 65 -0.81 -14.02 2.66
CA GLU A 65 -1.58 -13.13 1.79
C GLU A 65 -0.68 -12.14 1.04
N THR A 66 -1.12 -11.77 -0.16
CA THR A 66 -0.48 -10.73 -0.96
C THR A 66 -1.37 -9.50 -1.01
N VAL A 67 -0.82 -8.35 -0.64
CA VAL A 67 -1.46 -7.04 -0.71
C VAL A 67 -1.05 -6.36 -2.01
N ILE A 68 -2.03 -5.95 -2.81
CA ILE A 68 -1.80 -5.18 -4.02
C ILE A 68 -2.11 -3.71 -3.74
N ALA A 69 -1.08 -2.89 -3.78
CA ALA A 69 -1.19 -1.44 -3.68
C ALA A 69 -1.50 -0.84 -5.06
N LYS A 70 -2.68 -0.25 -5.19
CA LYS A 70 -3.20 0.33 -6.44
C LYS A 70 -3.41 1.83 -6.31
N SER A 71 -3.60 2.48 -7.45
CA SER A 71 -3.98 3.89 -7.52
C SER A 71 -5.17 4.07 -8.46
N SER A 72 -6.09 4.96 -8.10
CA SER A 72 -7.22 5.34 -8.92
C SER A 72 -6.98 6.67 -9.61
N LEU A 73 -7.19 6.71 -10.93
CA LEU A 73 -7.11 7.94 -11.73
C LEU A 73 -8.13 8.99 -11.26
N LEU A 74 -9.33 8.54 -10.83
CA LEU A 74 -10.35 9.40 -10.22
C LEU A 74 -9.89 9.89 -8.84
N GLY A 75 -9.28 9.01 -8.05
CA GLY A 75 -8.69 9.41 -6.77
C GLY A 75 -7.60 10.49 -6.91
N ASN A 76 -6.84 10.47 -8.02
CA ASN A 76 -5.89 11.53 -8.36
C ASN A 76 -6.57 12.87 -8.68
N LEU A 77 -7.68 12.85 -9.44
CA LEU A 77 -8.45 14.06 -9.73
C LEU A 77 -9.00 14.71 -8.46
N PHE A 78 -9.36 13.90 -7.46
CA PHE A 78 -9.91 14.36 -6.17
C PHE A 78 -8.88 14.40 -5.03
N SER A 79 -7.59 14.20 -5.28
CA SER A 79 -6.55 14.26 -4.23
C SER A 79 -6.45 15.66 -3.60
N PHE A 80 -6.82 16.70 -4.35
CA PHE A 80 -6.97 18.07 -3.84
C PHE A 80 -8.06 18.23 -2.76
N PHE A 81 -9.00 17.28 -2.64
CA PHE A 81 -10.03 17.24 -1.59
C PHE A 81 -9.64 16.36 -0.39
N GLY A 82 -8.36 15.96 -0.27
CA GLY A 82 -7.88 15.15 0.85
C GLY A 82 -8.29 13.66 0.79
N ARG A 83 -8.86 13.19 -0.33
CA ARG A 83 -9.11 11.75 -0.56
C ARG A 83 -7.86 11.08 -1.12
N SER A 84 -7.50 9.92 -0.57
CA SER A 84 -6.35 9.17 -1.07
C SER A 84 -6.60 8.65 -2.49
N SER A 85 -5.64 8.89 -3.38
CA SER A 85 -5.64 8.24 -4.68
C SER A 85 -5.19 6.79 -4.62
N PHE A 86 -4.56 6.39 -3.50
CA PHE A 86 -4.09 5.04 -3.26
C PHE A 86 -5.10 4.22 -2.45
N TYR A 87 -5.13 2.93 -2.75
CA TYR A 87 -5.87 1.92 -2.00
C TYR A 87 -5.12 0.59 -2.04
N VAL A 88 -5.47 -0.29 -1.10
CA VAL A 88 -4.93 -1.64 -0.98
C VAL A 88 -6.06 -2.64 -1.05
N GLU A 89 -5.78 -3.80 -1.61
CA GLU A 89 -6.67 -4.96 -1.66
C GLU A 89 -5.84 -6.24 -1.55
N ILE A 90 -6.48 -7.34 -1.13
CA ILE A 90 -5.85 -8.67 -1.18
C ILE A 90 -5.87 -9.14 -2.64
N GLY A 91 -4.71 -9.54 -3.14
CA GLY A 91 -4.54 -10.18 -4.44
C GLY A 91 -4.41 -11.68 -4.31
N ASP A 92 -4.74 -12.37 -5.41
CA ASP A 92 -4.52 -13.80 -5.60
C ASP A 92 -3.03 -14.16 -5.78
#